data_AF-A0AAF0EX95-F1
#
_entry.id   AF-A0AAF0EX95-F1
#
_cell.length_a   1.000
_cell.length_b   1.000
_cell.length_c   1.000
_cell.angle_alpha   90.00
_cell.angle_beta   90.00
_cell.angle_gamma   90.00
#
_symmetry.space_group_name_H-M   'P 1'
#
loop_
_entity.id
_entity.type
_entity.pdbx_description
1 polymer ?
#
loop_
_entity_poly.entity_id
_entity_poly.type
_entity_poly.pdbx_seq_one_letter_code
_entity_poly.pdbx_strand_id
1 'polypeptide(L)'
;MAETETLGSTAIFPPPPAVFRRFTEANMLWLAALHDVWQERAKEAASDQMEEDSAADAPAVADPWLNESPERRIELQSEALKSVSERLGVDAPDFDLAVELTPPHIDWIEQDGGYTIFGRRWPLPEVTPSLDELGITRLFPENLTDRREELQKLLRTLLQTYFELTNDLLRPMQPYDVFEPAPAGTPGGFWVPSSRIQDRIKHMETTVINIQYLLNQLRPHQARRQRAC
;
A
#
# COMPACT_ATOMS: atom_id res chain seq x y z
N MET A 1 -34.71 -10.67 -13.12
CA MET A 1 -33.95 -11.11 -14.30
C MET A 1 -33.12 -9.93 -14.76
N ALA A 2 -31.85 -9.89 -14.39
CA ALA A 2 -30.98 -8.74 -14.63
C ALA A 2 -30.31 -8.88 -16.01
N GLU A 3 -30.66 -7.97 -16.92
CA GLU A 3 -30.03 -7.89 -18.22
C GLU A 3 -28.59 -7.37 -18.04
N THR A 4 -27.62 -8.26 -18.26
CA THR A 4 -26.23 -7.86 -18.51
C THR A 4 -26.19 -7.24 -19.90
N GLU A 5 -26.47 -5.93 -19.99
CA GLU A 5 -26.20 -5.16 -21.20
C GLU A 5 -24.69 -5.18 -21.47
N THR A 6 -24.27 -6.18 -22.23
CA THR A 6 -23.01 -6.18 -22.98
C THR A 6 -23.15 -5.19 -24.13
N LEU A 7 -23.23 -3.90 -23.81
CA LEU A 7 -23.09 -2.86 -24.82
C LEU A 7 -21.63 -2.84 -25.26
N GLY A 8 -21.41 -3.22 -26.53
CA GLY A 8 -20.10 -3.40 -27.14
C GLY A 8 -19.14 -2.25 -26.84
N SER A 9 -18.04 -2.56 -26.16
CA SER A 9 -17.02 -1.57 -25.81
C SER A 9 -16.10 -1.28 -26.99
N THR A 10 -16.31 -0.15 -27.66
CA THR A 10 -15.24 0.53 -28.41
C THR A 10 -14.41 1.46 -27.50
N ALA A 11 -14.73 1.51 -26.20
CA ALA A 11 -14.03 2.31 -25.22
C ALA A 11 -12.85 1.54 -24.58
N ILE A 12 -11.71 2.22 -24.47
CA ILE A 12 -10.45 1.71 -23.89
C ILE A 12 -10.53 1.55 -22.36
N PHE A 13 -11.55 2.14 -21.73
CA PHE A 13 -11.70 2.15 -20.28
C PHE A 13 -12.83 1.22 -19.83
N PRO A 14 -12.64 0.49 -18.71
CA PRO A 14 -13.71 -0.31 -18.14
C PRO A 14 -14.88 0.58 -17.68
N PRO A 15 -16.13 0.10 -17.77
CA PRO A 15 -17.26 0.80 -17.18
C PRO A 15 -17.12 0.87 -15.65
N PRO A 16 -17.78 1.84 -14.99
CA PRO A 16 -17.78 1.92 -13.54
C PRO A 16 -18.39 0.65 -12.90
N PRO A 17 -18.04 0.33 -11.64
CA PRO A 17 -18.60 -0.81 -10.93
C PRO A 17 -20.14 -0.76 -10.87
N ALA A 18 -20.80 -1.92 -10.98
CA ALA A 18 -22.26 -2.01 -10.98
C ALA A 18 -22.92 -1.41 -9.72
N VAL A 19 -22.21 -1.41 -8.59
CA VAL A 19 -22.66 -0.87 -7.31
C VAL A 19 -23.00 0.62 -7.39
N PHE A 20 -22.37 1.39 -8.30
CA PHE A 20 -22.63 2.82 -8.43
C PHE A 20 -24.12 3.15 -8.66
N ARG A 21 -24.86 2.27 -9.36
CA ARG A 21 -26.29 2.45 -9.63
C ARG A 21 -27.15 2.45 -8.37
N ARG A 22 -26.64 1.85 -7.27
CA ARG A 22 -27.32 1.78 -5.98
C ARG A 22 -27.13 3.04 -5.13
N PHE A 23 -26.19 3.92 -5.48
CA PHE A 23 -25.97 5.20 -4.81
C PHE A 23 -27.00 6.24 -5.27
N THR A 24 -28.25 6.07 -4.85
CA THR A 24 -29.33 7.05 -5.06
C THR A 24 -29.58 7.86 -3.78
N GLU A 25 -30.12 9.08 -3.90
CA GLU A 25 -30.44 9.91 -2.73
C GLU A 25 -31.39 9.19 -1.77
N ALA A 26 -32.37 8.46 -2.29
CA ALA A 26 -33.29 7.66 -1.49
C ALA A 26 -32.56 6.56 -0.69
N ASN A 27 -31.65 5.82 -1.34
CA ASN A 27 -30.91 4.75 -0.67
C ASN A 27 -29.94 5.28 0.38
N MET A 28 -29.38 6.46 0.17
CA MET A 28 -28.53 7.14 1.16
C MET A 28 -29.34 7.58 2.39
N LEU A 29 -30.58 8.05 2.21
CA LEU A 29 -31.46 8.38 3.32
C LEU A 29 -31.85 7.13 4.14
N TRP A 30 -32.12 6.01 3.46
CA TRP A 30 -32.35 4.74 4.12
C TRP A 30 -31.14 4.26 4.92
N LEU A 31 -29.94 4.41 4.37
CA LEU A 31 -28.70 4.10 5.07
C LEU A 31 -28.51 4.98 6.31
N ALA A 32 -28.81 6.28 6.21
CA ALA A 32 -28.75 7.19 7.36
C ALA A 32 -29.71 6.76 8.47
N ALA A 33 -30.98 6.48 8.13
CA ALA A 33 -31.98 6.00 9.09
C ALA A 33 -31.56 4.67 9.74
N LEU A 34 -30.97 3.76 8.96
CA LEU A 34 -30.44 2.51 9.47
C LEU A 34 -29.26 2.73 10.44
N HIS A 35 -28.36 3.67 10.12
CA HIS A 35 -27.25 4.01 10.99
C HIS A 35 -27.74 4.64 12.31
N ASP A 36 -28.76 5.48 12.27
CA ASP A 36 -29.38 6.06 13.46
C ASP A 36 -29.95 4.96 14.38
N VAL A 37 -30.71 4.01 13.82
CA VAL A 37 -31.26 2.86 14.58
C VAL A 37 -30.15 2.01 15.19
N TRP A 38 -29.07 1.76 14.45
CA TRP A 38 -27.93 1.00 14.96
C TRP A 38 -27.18 1.76 16.06
N GLN A 39 -27.03 3.07 15.94
CA GLN A 39 -26.42 3.89 16.98
C GLN A 39 -27.26 3.92 18.27
N GLU A 40 -28.59 3.97 18.17
CA GLU A 40 -29.48 3.92 19.33
C GLU A 40 -29.37 2.57 20.05
N ARG A 41 -29.45 1.45 19.32
CA ARG A 41 -29.26 0.11 19.87
C ARG A 41 -27.90 -0.08 20.51
N ALA A 42 -26.84 0.48 19.91
CA ALA A 42 -25.50 0.42 20.48
C ALA A 42 -25.39 1.19 21.79
N LYS A 43 -26.07 2.34 21.92
CA LYS A 43 -26.11 3.12 23.18
C LYS A 43 -26.89 2.38 24.27
N GLU A 44 -28.01 1.75 23.94
CA GLU A 44 -28.81 0.93 24.88
C GLU A 44 -28.01 -0.27 25.39
N ALA A 45 -27.34 -1.00 24.50
CA ALA A 45 -26.47 -2.12 24.87
C ALA A 45 -25.29 -1.67 25.74
N ALA A 46 -24.71 -0.50 25.47
CA ALA A 46 -23.63 0.07 26.27
C ALA A 46 -24.10 0.56 27.65
N SER A 47 -25.33 1.06 27.78
CA SER A 47 -25.90 1.40 29.08
C SER A 47 -26.20 0.16 29.93
N ASP A 48 -26.65 -0.94 29.31
CA ASP A 48 -26.91 -2.20 30.00
C ASP A 48 -25.61 -2.89 30.46
N GLN A 49 -24.52 -2.78 29.68
CA GLN A 49 -23.19 -3.30 30.03
C GLN A 49 -22.47 -2.53 31.15
N MET A 50 -22.94 -1.34 31.54
CA MET A 50 -22.35 -0.57 32.64
C MET A 50 -22.68 -1.15 34.04
N GLU A 51 -23.59 -2.14 34.11
CA GLU A 51 -23.94 -2.86 35.35
C GLU A 51 -23.27 -4.24 35.50
N GLU A 52 -22.72 -4.86 34.43
CA GLU A 52 -22.11 -6.19 34.46
C GLU A 52 -20.68 -6.22 33.88
N ASP A 53 -19.72 -6.16 34.80
CA ASP A 53 -18.35 -6.69 34.75
C ASP A 53 -17.20 -5.99 33.98
N SER A 54 -16.20 -5.67 34.81
CA SER A 54 -14.77 -5.68 34.53
C SER A 54 -14.28 -7.02 33.98
N ALA A 55 -13.91 -7.07 32.70
CA ALA A 55 -12.97 -8.08 32.19
C ALA A 55 -12.30 -7.59 30.90
N ALA A 56 -11.01 -7.32 31.00
CA ALA A 56 -10.12 -7.08 29.88
C ALA A 56 -9.85 -8.42 29.17
N ASP A 57 -10.40 -8.58 27.97
CA ASP A 57 -9.82 -9.28 26.81
C ASP A 57 -10.95 -9.62 25.83
N ALA A 58 -11.39 -8.62 25.06
CA ALA A 58 -12.21 -8.86 23.88
C ALA A 58 -11.27 -9.08 22.68
N PRO A 59 -11.28 -10.26 22.02
CA PRO A 59 -10.53 -10.46 20.79
C PRO A 59 -11.06 -9.51 19.71
N ALA A 60 -10.16 -9.05 18.83
CA ALA A 60 -10.46 -8.15 17.72
C ALA A 60 -11.82 -8.48 17.08
N VAL A 61 -12.75 -7.54 17.20
CA VAL A 61 -14.17 -7.70 16.85
C VAL A 61 -14.27 -7.97 15.35
N ALA A 62 -14.33 -9.24 14.95
CA ALA A 62 -14.84 -9.60 13.64
C ALA A 62 -16.27 -9.10 13.58
N ASP A 63 -16.57 -8.13 12.71
CA ASP A 63 -17.90 -7.54 12.59
C ASP A 63 -18.95 -8.65 12.53
N PRO A 64 -19.77 -8.83 13.60
CA PRO A 64 -20.72 -9.93 13.66
C PRO A 64 -21.68 -9.91 12.47
N TRP A 65 -21.94 -8.71 11.94
CA TRP A 65 -22.76 -8.47 10.76
C TRP A 65 -22.24 -9.19 9.51
N LEU A 66 -20.93 -9.29 9.29
CA LEU A 66 -20.37 -9.87 8.06
C LEU A 66 -20.28 -11.40 8.08
N ASN A 67 -20.36 -12.01 9.27
CA ASN A 67 -20.39 -13.46 9.45
C ASN A 67 -21.78 -14.08 9.22
N GLU A 68 -22.83 -13.25 9.23
CA GLU A 68 -24.20 -13.68 8.98
C GLU A 68 -24.49 -13.88 7.49
N SER A 69 -25.45 -14.77 7.18
CA SER A 69 -25.88 -15.00 5.81
C SER A 69 -26.50 -13.73 5.21
N PRO A 70 -26.35 -13.48 3.89
CA PRO A 70 -26.84 -12.25 3.26
C PRO A 70 -28.36 -12.07 3.42
N GLU A 71 -29.13 -13.17 3.41
CA GLU A 71 -30.58 -13.16 3.64
C GLU A 71 -30.91 -12.68 5.05
N ARG A 72 -30.15 -13.15 6.06
CA ARG A 72 -30.36 -12.76 7.45
C ARG A 72 -30.08 -11.29 7.69
N ARG A 73 -29.09 -10.72 7.00
CA ARG A 73 -28.78 -9.27 7.07
C ARG A 73 -29.91 -8.42 6.51
N ILE A 74 -30.48 -8.85 5.38
CA ILE A 74 -31.64 -8.18 4.79
C ILE A 74 -32.86 -8.27 5.73
N GLU A 75 -33.08 -9.41 6.38
CA GLU A 75 -34.15 -9.56 7.38
C GLU A 75 -33.96 -8.59 8.55
N LEU A 76 -32.77 -8.54 9.15
CA LEU A 76 -32.45 -7.65 10.27
C LEU A 76 -32.55 -6.17 9.88
N GLN A 77 -32.11 -5.82 8.67
CA GLN A 77 -32.29 -4.50 8.07
C GLN A 77 -33.77 -4.17 7.93
N SER A 78 -34.56 -5.07 7.34
CA SER A 78 -36.00 -4.86 7.15
C SER A 78 -36.69 -4.67 8.48
N GLU A 79 -36.33 -5.44 9.50
CA GLU A 79 -36.87 -5.33 10.85
C GLU A 79 -36.51 -4.00 11.52
N ALA A 80 -35.25 -3.58 11.41
CA ALA A 80 -34.81 -2.28 11.91
C ALA A 80 -35.54 -1.11 11.22
N LEU A 81 -35.81 -1.24 9.92
CA LEU A 81 -36.43 -0.20 9.11
C LEU A 81 -37.96 -0.26 9.09
N LYS A 82 -38.62 -1.29 9.63
CA LYS A 82 -40.10 -1.41 9.68
C LYS A 82 -40.79 -0.16 10.23
N SER A 83 -40.28 0.38 11.34
CA SER A 83 -40.83 1.57 11.97
C SER A 83 -40.69 2.83 11.09
N VAL A 84 -39.62 2.88 10.28
CA VAL A 84 -39.33 3.99 9.37
C VAL A 84 -40.16 3.84 8.07
N SER A 85 -40.29 2.61 7.55
CA SER A 85 -41.10 2.31 6.37
C SER A 85 -42.59 2.55 6.60
N GLU A 86 -43.12 2.19 7.78
CA GLU A 86 -44.52 2.47 8.14
C GLU A 86 -44.81 3.97 8.21
N ARG A 87 -43.83 4.78 8.65
CA ARG A 87 -43.97 6.24 8.72
C ARG A 87 -43.91 6.92 7.35
N LEU A 88 -43.12 6.39 6.42
CA LEU A 88 -42.90 6.96 5.10
C LEU A 88 -43.85 6.39 4.02
N GLY A 89 -44.45 5.22 4.26
CA GLY A 89 -45.30 4.53 3.28
C GLY A 89 -44.52 4.01 2.06
N VAL A 90 -43.21 3.84 2.19
CA VAL A 90 -42.30 3.37 1.13
C VAL A 90 -41.66 2.07 1.61
N ASP A 91 -41.69 1.06 0.74
CA ASP A 91 -41.09 -0.24 1.03
C ASP A 91 -39.57 -0.14 1.15
N ALA A 92 -39.00 -0.92 2.08
CA ALA A 92 -37.56 -1.00 2.27
C ALA A 92 -36.89 -1.68 1.06
N PRO A 93 -35.64 -1.30 0.73
CA PRO A 93 -34.92 -1.90 -0.38
C PRO A 93 -34.54 -3.38 -0.13
N ASP A 94 -34.65 -4.20 -1.17
CA ASP A 94 -34.41 -5.66 -1.16
C ASP A 94 -32.93 -6.08 -1.09
N PHE A 95 -32.01 -5.14 -0.95
CA PHE A 95 -30.58 -5.41 -0.90
C PHE A 95 -29.97 -4.87 0.39
N ASP A 96 -28.83 -5.44 0.77
CA ASP A 96 -28.06 -5.05 1.93
C ASP A 96 -27.46 -3.65 1.74
N LEU A 97 -28.06 -2.66 2.40
CA LEU A 97 -27.64 -1.26 2.32
C LEU A 97 -26.26 -1.06 2.94
N ALA A 98 -25.99 -1.77 4.04
CA ALA A 98 -24.75 -1.61 4.77
C ALA A 98 -23.57 -2.10 3.94
N VAL A 99 -23.62 -3.32 3.40
CA VAL A 99 -22.46 -3.88 2.68
C VAL A 99 -22.16 -3.15 1.36
N GLU A 100 -23.18 -2.66 0.67
CA GLU A 100 -23.01 -2.10 -0.68
C GLU A 100 -22.71 -0.60 -0.68
N LEU A 101 -23.19 0.15 0.32
CA LEU A 101 -23.08 1.61 0.35
C LEU A 101 -22.13 2.14 1.41
N THR A 102 -21.69 1.32 2.38
CA THR A 102 -20.64 1.71 3.33
C THR A 102 -19.26 1.60 2.67
N PRO A 103 -18.30 2.44 3.11
CA PRO A 103 -16.93 2.30 2.67
C PRO A 103 -16.36 0.93 3.10
N PRO A 104 -15.46 0.33 2.30
CA PRO A 104 -14.83 -0.93 2.66
C PRO A 104 -13.98 -0.80 3.93
N HIS A 105 -13.86 -1.90 4.67
CA HIS A 105 -13.06 -1.96 5.90
C HIS A 105 -11.56 -1.83 5.60
N ILE A 106 -10.95 -0.75 6.10
CA ILE A 106 -9.52 -0.47 5.94
C ILE A 106 -8.68 -1.47 6.74
N ASP A 107 -9.18 -1.89 7.89
CA ASP A 107 -8.48 -2.79 8.82
C ASP A 107 -8.09 -4.12 8.19
N TRP A 108 -8.89 -4.62 7.25
CA TRP A 108 -8.58 -5.86 6.51
C TRP A 108 -7.36 -5.70 5.62
N ILE A 109 -7.17 -4.51 5.05
CA ILE A 109 -6.00 -4.18 4.22
C ILE A 109 -4.75 -4.09 5.10
N GLU A 110 -4.88 -3.53 6.30
CA GLU A 110 -3.79 -3.48 7.29
C GLU A 110 -3.40 -4.88 7.77
N GLN A 111 -4.37 -5.76 8.01
CA GLN A 111 -4.15 -7.17 8.41
C GLN A 111 -3.47 -7.99 7.31
N ASP A 112 -3.82 -7.78 6.04
CA ASP A 112 -3.17 -8.43 4.89
C ASP A 112 -1.75 -7.88 4.62
N GLY A 113 -1.35 -6.80 5.30
CA GLY A 113 -0.02 -6.21 5.24
C GLY A 113 0.34 -5.59 3.89
N GLY A 114 -0.65 -5.31 3.05
CA GLY A 114 -0.45 -4.71 1.74
C GLY A 114 -1.61 -4.91 0.78
N TYR A 115 -1.58 -4.22 -0.36
CA TYR A 115 -2.62 -4.30 -1.40
C TYR A 115 -2.00 -4.52 -2.78
N THR A 116 -2.74 -5.12 -3.71
CA THR A 116 -2.25 -5.38 -5.07
C THR A 116 -2.87 -4.40 -6.06
N ILE A 117 -2.02 -3.67 -6.80
CA ILE A 117 -2.43 -2.78 -7.89
C ILE A 117 -1.67 -3.17 -9.15
N PHE A 118 -2.40 -3.39 -10.26
CA PHE A 118 -1.84 -3.74 -11.58
C PHE A 118 -0.82 -4.89 -11.54
N GLY A 119 -1.09 -5.92 -10.74
CA GLY A 119 -0.22 -7.09 -10.58
C GLY A 119 1.01 -6.87 -9.70
N ARG A 120 1.16 -5.70 -9.06
CA ARG A 120 2.21 -5.43 -8.07
C ARG A 120 1.61 -5.34 -6.68
N ARG A 121 2.19 -6.08 -5.72
CA ARG A 121 1.84 -5.97 -4.30
C ARG A 121 2.61 -4.81 -3.68
N TRP A 122 1.89 -3.92 -3.01
CA TRP A 122 2.40 -2.80 -2.25
C TRP A 122 2.30 -3.12 -0.77
N PRO A 123 3.41 -3.16 -0.02
CA PRO A 123 3.38 -3.47 1.40
C PRO A 123 2.84 -2.30 2.23
N LEU A 124 2.22 -2.63 3.37
CA LEU A 124 1.77 -1.68 4.38
C LEU A 124 2.39 -2.09 5.73
N PRO A 125 3.16 -1.22 6.43
CA PRO A 125 3.59 0.13 6.07
C PRO A 125 4.59 0.17 4.90
N GLU A 126 4.65 1.30 4.19
CA GLU A 126 5.61 1.51 3.10
C GLU A 126 7.03 1.64 3.68
N VAL A 127 7.78 0.54 3.72
CA VAL A 127 9.18 0.51 4.16
C VAL A 127 10.08 0.51 2.93
N THR A 128 10.96 1.51 2.82
CA THR A 128 12.03 1.47 1.82
C THR A 128 13.04 0.41 2.21
N PRO A 129 13.39 -0.56 1.34
CA PRO A 129 14.35 -1.60 1.66
C PRO A 129 15.72 -0.99 2.00
N SER A 130 16.44 -1.64 2.91
CA SER A 130 17.79 -1.21 3.26
C SER A 130 18.79 -1.51 2.13
N LEU A 131 19.95 -0.82 2.12
CA LEU A 131 21.00 -1.09 1.12
C LEU A 131 21.52 -2.52 1.22
N ASP A 132 21.59 -3.05 2.45
CA ASP A 132 22.09 -4.39 2.74
C ASP A 132 21.09 -5.47 2.28
N GLU A 133 19.78 -5.23 2.45
CA GLU A 133 18.72 -6.09 1.92
C GLU A 133 18.73 -6.17 0.39
N LEU A 134 19.10 -5.08 -0.28
CA LEU A 134 19.24 -5.03 -1.74
C LEU A 134 20.56 -5.65 -2.23
N GLY A 135 21.45 -6.06 -1.33
CA GLY A 135 22.79 -6.56 -1.67
C GLY A 135 23.70 -5.47 -2.27
N ILE A 136 23.40 -4.20 -2.04
CA ILE A 136 24.14 -3.07 -2.59
C ILE A 136 25.22 -2.66 -1.60
N THR A 137 26.45 -2.49 -2.10
CA THR A 137 27.56 -2.07 -1.25
C THR A 137 27.34 -0.64 -0.74
N ARG A 138 27.30 -0.51 0.59
CA ARG A 138 27.22 0.78 1.27
C ARG A 138 28.57 1.51 1.18
N LEU A 139 28.55 2.75 0.69
CA LEU A 139 29.77 3.56 0.48
C LEU A 139 30.03 4.60 1.58
N PHE A 140 29.28 4.57 2.68
CA PHE A 140 29.36 5.53 3.78
C PHE A 140 29.26 4.81 5.14
N PRO A 141 29.84 5.36 6.22
CA PRO A 141 29.88 4.68 7.52
C PRO A 141 28.49 4.46 8.12
N GLU A 142 28.37 3.50 9.05
CA GLU A 142 27.11 3.22 9.76
C GLU A 142 26.66 4.38 10.64
N ASN A 143 27.61 4.95 11.38
CA ASN A 143 27.40 6.02 12.34
C ASN A 143 27.51 7.39 11.65
N LEU A 144 26.42 7.84 11.00
CA LEU A 144 26.41 9.15 10.33
C LEU A 144 26.10 10.30 11.31
N THR A 145 27.11 11.12 11.60
CA THR A 145 26.92 12.41 12.26
C THR A 145 26.47 13.47 11.24
N ASP A 146 27.20 13.62 10.12
CA ASP A 146 26.99 14.68 9.12
C ASP A 146 26.67 14.18 7.71
N ARG A 147 25.37 14.02 7.41
CA ARG A 147 24.85 13.57 6.09
C ARG A 147 25.30 14.45 4.92
N ARG A 148 25.44 15.76 5.15
CA ARG A 148 25.83 16.71 4.10
C ARG A 148 27.25 16.46 3.59
N GLU A 149 28.17 16.16 4.49
CA GLU A 149 29.57 15.95 4.13
C GLU A 149 29.75 14.63 3.38
N GLU A 150 29.06 13.58 3.82
CA GLU A 150 29.04 12.29 3.12
C GLU A 150 28.43 12.42 1.72
N LEU A 151 27.34 13.18 1.57
CA LEU A 151 26.77 13.46 0.26
C LEU A 151 27.75 14.19 -0.67
N GLN A 152 28.53 15.13 -0.13
CA GLN A 152 29.59 15.80 -0.90
C GLN A 152 30.74 14.86 -1.26
N LYS A 153 31.13 13.93 -0.37
CA LYS A 153 32.14 12.91 -0.67
C LYS A 153 31.65 12.00 -1.79
N LEU A 154 30.41 11.50 -1.72
CA LEU A 154 29.81 10.67 -2.77
C LEU A 154 29.66 11.43 -4.10
N LEU A 155 29.36 12.73 -4.07
CA LEU A 155 29.35 13.54 -5.28
C LEU A 155 30.74 13.65 -5.89
N ARG A 156 31.78 13.84 -5.08
CA ARG A 156 33.19 13.86 -5.55
C ARG A 156 33.59 12.50 -6.11
N THR A 157 33.20 11.39 -5.49
CA THR A 157 33.48 10.06 -6.02
C THR A 157 32.76 9.83 -7.35
N LEU A 158 31.50 10.26 -7.49
CA LEU A 158 30.76 10.18 -8.75
C LEU A 158 31.48 10.96 -9.87
N LEU A 159 31.88 12.21 -9.61
CA LEU A 159 32.60 13.03 -10.59
C LEU A 159 33.96 12.42 -10.98
N GLN A 160 34.70 11.90 -10.00
CA GLN A 160 35.97 11.22 -10.25
C GLN A 160 35.78 9.98 -11.13
N THR A 161 34.77 9.16 -10.81
CA THR A 161 34.49 7.92 -11.58
C THR A 161 34.02 8.22 -13.01
N TYR A 162 33.26 9.30 -13.21
CA TYR A 162 32.89 9.78 -14.54
C TYR A 162 34.12 10.25 -15.33
N PHE A 163 35.02 11.00 -14.70
CA PHE A 163 36.27 11.42 -15.35
C PHE A 163 37.12 10.21 -15.75
N GLU A 164 37.28 9.23 -14.86
CA GLU A 164 37.98 7.98 -15.15
C GLU A 164 37.33 7.19 -16.28
N LEU A 165 35.99 7.12 -16.31
CA LEU A 165 35.24 6.50 -17.40
C LEU A 165 35.56 7.17 -18.74
N THR A 166 35.56 8.51 -18.80
CA THR A 166 35.90 9.22 -20.05
C THR A 166 37.34 8.95 -20.51
N ASN A 167 38.29 8.82 -19.58
CA ASN A 167 39.67 8.47 -19.91
C ASN A 167 39.80 7.02 -20.39
N ASP A 168 39.04 6.10 -19.80
CA ASP A 168 39.04 4.69 -20.19
C ASP A 168 38.35 4.48 -21.56
N LEU A 169 37.36 5.31 -21.93
CA LEU A 169 36.75 5.32 -23.26
C LEU A 169 37.71 5.78 -24.37
N LEU A 170 38.69 6.63 -24.03
CA LEU A 170 39.72 7.08 -24.98
C LEU A 170 40.84 6.03 -25.16
N ARG A 171 40.85 4.97 -24.36
CA ARG A 171 41.81 3.87 -24.43
C ARG A 171 41.19 2.67 -25.15
N PRO A 172 42.01 1.83 -25.84
CA PRO A 172 41.50 0.59 -26.40
C PRO A 172 40.95 -0.31 -25.29
N MET A 173 39.80 -0.95 -25.54
CA MET A 173 39.16 -1.83 -24.57
C MET A 173 40.14 -2.92 -24.08
N GLN A 174 40.30 -3.03 -22.77
CA GLN A 174 41.10 -4.05 -22.09
C GLN A 174 40.15 -4.99 -21.33
N PRO A 175 39.62 -6.05 -21.96
CA PRO A 175 38.82 -7.05 -21.27
C PRO A 175 39.71 -7.90 -20.36
N TYR A 176 39.17 -8.31 -19.21
CA TYR A 176 39.75 -9.29 -18.31
C TYR A 176 38.66 -10.15 -17.70
N ASP A 177 39.02 -11.36 -17.29
CA ASP A 177 38.06 -12.28 -16.72
C ASP A 177 38.01 -12.11 -15.19
N VAL A 178 36.80 -11.97 -14.66
CA VAL A 178 36.53 -11.94 -13.22
C VAL A 178 35.85 -13.26 -12.85
N PHE A 179 36.37 -13.91 -11.81
CA PHE A 179 35.78 -15.14 -11.30
C PHE A 179 34.58 -14.79 -10.40
N GLU A 180 33.38 -15.17 -10.83
CA GLU A 180 32.16 -15.01 -10.03
C GLU A 180 31.76 -16.37 -9.42
N PRO A 181 31.60 -16.47 -8.09
CA PRO A 181 31.15 -17.69 -7.45
C PRO A 181 29.70 -18.01 -7.85
N ALA A 182 29.38 -19.29 -8.07
CA ALA A 182 28.03 -19.70 -8.38
C ALA A 182 27.06 -19.36 -7.22
N PRO A 183 25.77 -19.08 -7.51
CA PRO A 183 24.78 -18.80 -6.47
C PRO A 183 24.67 -19.96 -5.47
N ALA A 184 24.30 -19.62 -4.24
CA ALA A 184 24.30 -20.52 -3.09
C ALA A 184 23.64 -21.87 -3.41
N GLY A 185 24.43 -22.96 -3.28
CA GLY A 185 23.97 -24.34 -3.48
C GLY A 185 24.64 -25.10 -4.63
N THR A 186 25.40 -24.42 -5.51
CA THR A 186 26.14 -25.09 -6.60
C THR A 186 27.65 -24.98 -6.38
N PRO A 187 28.41 -26.09 -6.27
CA PRO A 187 29.86 -26.04 -6.19
C PRO A 187 30.46 -25.60 -7.53
N GLY A 188 31.18 -24.49 -7.55
CA GLY A 188 31.83 -23.95 -8.74
C GLY A 188 31.69 -22.43 -8.87
N GLY A 189 32.23 -21.89 -9.95
CA GLY A 189 32.07 -20.51 -10.36
C GLY A 189 32.36 -20.37 -11.85
N PHE A 190 31.98 -19.23 -12.42
CA PHE A 190 32.13 -18.98 -13.85
C PHE A 190 33.03 -17.77 -14.05
N TRP A 191 33.85 -17.83 -15.09
CA TRP A 191 34.63 -16.68 -15.54
C TRP A 191 33.73 -15.77 -16.36
N VAL A 192 33.50 -14.57 -15.89
CA VAL A 192 32.71 -13.56 -16.58
C VAL A 192 33.67 -12.54 -17.19
N PRO A 193 33.58 -12.27 -18.51
CA PRO A 193 34.39 -11.23 -19.12
C PRO A 193 33.91 -9.87 -18.60
N SER A 194 34.76 -9.19 -17.85
CA SER A 194 34.54 -7.79 -17.44
C SER A 194 35.49 -6.86 -18.19
N SER A 195 35.22 -5.56 -18.06
CA SER A 195 36.10 -4.51 -18.54
C SER A 195 36.14 -3.38 -17.52
N ARG A 196 37.20 -2.58 -17.55
CA ARG A 196 37.31 -1.40 -16.67
C ARG A 196 36.10 -0.47 -16.81
N ILE A 197 35.61 -0.30 -18.02
CA ILE A 197 34.42 0.50 -18.33
C ILE A 197 33.19 -0.05 -17.61
N GLN A 198 32.94 -1.35 -17.68
CA GLN A 198 31.82 -1.99 -16.96
C GLN A 198 31.93 -1.83 -15.46
N ASP A 199 33.13 -1.98 -14.89
CA ASP A 199 33.36 -1.79 -13.45
C ASP A 199 33.13 -0.32 -13.03
N ARG A 200 33.55 0.65 -13.85
CA ARG A 200 33.25 2.08 -13.60
C ARG A 200 31.76 2.36 -13.64
N ILE A 201 31.03 1.78 -14.60
CA ILE A 201 29.57 1.95 -14.70
C ILE A 201 28.88 1.34 -13.47
N LYS A 202 29.22 0.10 -13.08
CA LYS A 202 28.69 -0.55 -11.87
C LYS A 202 28.98 0.28 -10.60
N HIS A 203 30.19 0.83 -10.49
CA HIS A 203 30.55 1.69 -9.36
C HIS A 203 29.77 3.01 -9.37
N MET A 204 29.56 3.62 -10.54
CA MET A 204 28.72 4.82 -10.68
C MET A 204 27.27 4.55 -10.27
N GLU A 205 26.69 3.45 -10.74
CA GLU A 205 25.33 3.02 -10.36
C GLU A 205 25.21 2.86 -8.84
N THR A 206 26.16 2.13 -8.23
CA THR A 206 26.23 1.95 -6.78
C THR A 206 26.33 3.30 -6.05
N THR A 207 27.16 4.22 -6.56
CA THR A 207 27.32 5.56 -5.98
C THR A 207 26.03 6.36 -6.04
N VAL A 208 25.32 6.36 -7.17
CA VAL A 208 24.04 7.06 -7.34
C VAL A 208 22.96 6.49 -6.43
N ILE A 209 22.89 5.17 -6.27
CA ILE A 209 21.93 4.54 -5.35
C ILE A 209 22.22 4.94 -3.90
N ASN A 210 23.49 4.96 -3.49
CA ASN A 210 23.90 5.43 -2.16
C ASN A 210 23.52 6.92 -1.94
N ILE A 211 23.71 7.78 -2.94
CA ILE A 211 23.27 9.19 -2.91
C ILE A 211 21.76 9.27 -2.75
N GLN A 212 20.99 8.52 -3.55
CA GLN A 212 19.53 8.51 -3.50
C GLN A 212 19.02 8.05 -2.14
N TYR A 213 19.65 7.04 -1.55
CA TYR A 213 19.33 6.54 -0.22
C TYR A 213 19.52 7.63 0.85
N LEU A 214 20.67 8.31 0.88
CA LEU A 214 20.90 9.42 1.82
C LEU A 214 19.93 10.59 1.62
N LEU A 215 19.60 10.92 0.38
CA LEU A 215 18.59 11.94 0.06
C LEU A 215 17.20 11.56 0.55
N ASN A 216 16.81 10.28 0.40
CA ASN A 216 15.52 9.78 0.87
C ASN A 216 15.37 9.94 2.38
N GLN A 217 16.44 9.70 3.15
CA GLN A 217 16.45 9.92 4.60
C GLN A 217 16.25 11.40 4.99
N LEU A 218 16.63 12.35 4.13
CA LEU A 218 16.45 13.78 4.39
C LEU A 218 15.04 14.30 4.06
N ARG A 219 14.22 13.54 3.31
CA ARG A 219 12.87 13.96 2.91
C ARG A 219 11.96 14.33 4.09
N PRO A 220 11.88 13.56 5.20
CA PRO A 220 11.02 13.92 6.32
C PRO A 220 11.45 15.22 7.01
N HIS A 221 12.76 15.47 7.13
CA HIS A 221 13.29 16.71 7.68
C HIS A 221 12.95 17.92 6.80
N GLN A 222 13.07 17.76 5.48
CA GLN A 222 12.68 18.78 4.52
C GLN A 222 11.18 19.09 4.61
N ALA A 223 10.32 18.06 4.65
CA ALA A 223 8.88 18.23 4.77
C ALA A 223 8.48 18.97 6.06
N ARG A 224 9.12 18.64 7.20
CA ARG A 224 8.89 19.35 8.47
C ARG A 224 9.33 20.81 8.40
N ARG A 225 10.47 21.10 7.77
CA ARG A 225 10.93 22.48 7.56
C ARG A 225 9.99 23.28 6.65
N GLN A 226 9.54 22.68 5.55
CA GLN A 226 8.58 23.31 4.64
C GLN A 226 7.23 23.59 5.29
N ARG A 227 6.77 22.75 6.23
CA ARG A 227 5.56 23.00 7.01
C ARG A 227 5.72 24.08 8.09
N ALA A 228 6.96 24.38 8.49
CA ALA A 228 7.25 25.34 9.56
C ALA A 228 7.52 26.77 9.06
N CYS A 229 7.72 26.96 7.75
CA CYS A 229 7.77 28.26 7.06
C CYS A 229 6.39 28.63 6.54
#